data_AF-X0PTG2-F1
#
_entry.id   AF-X0PTG2-F1
#
_cell.length_a   1.000
_cell.length_b   1.000
_cell.length_c   1.000
_cell.angle_alpha   90.00
_cell.angle_beta   90.00
_cell.angle_gamma   90.00
#
_symmetry.space_group_name_H-M   'P 1'
#
loop_
_entity.id
_entity.type
_entity.pdbx_description
1 polymer ?
#
loop_
_entity_poly.entity_id
_entity_poly.type
_entity_poly.pdbx_seq_one_letter_code
_entity_poly.pdbx_strand_id
1 'polypeptide(L)'
;MPLAAVAVLVVVLAASGTIPVWPGLLHLVALPPLDQFADLRLLLVRTASWPQFLVLLAVVSVVRVMLMAWLLGGLDARRLRFAAMFYATAFGPVLLATLGDATAYATLYSRAFWPAVGLVGLLVVILGPVPWQGGVTLRGAMARAWRRGLRIEVMVPYCAAVLGLGALADRAPAVTVLLVPISAAATGLTVWAMDRAPLTRPVTALAAVLVALTAMSVVFVQTRRYDDPETGSPQAGSLFIMSGINSRSGQGSMHRADVHRLGYECDQVYYFSYAGPGDGQPQRDSTCPIRSGARYEPADTQRPVEEQVSLFAEQIVNLQRPLTVAAHSHAAWIAWEAVATGRARVDVLVLVGVFPETPLGFPPPDVDRPGRVFGDLLRWAAPVTDVVFFHFDPDTPAARQLLGTAGSAQAILGEPLPGEVRVLSITSAADLPLMPHGWRLDVERNGCPVRAAHSSLPTSAAFDDEVIRFLDHRDPPPCPMSRDWGAIVMRAFGVPPSGS
;
A
#
# COMPACT_ATOMS: atom_id res chain seq x y z
N MET A 1 -20.53 27.99 14.10
CA MET A 1 -20.39 26.93 13.06
C MET A 1 -18.89 26.65 12.77
N PRO A 2 -18.11 26.09 13.73
CA PRO A 2 -16.67 25.80 13.54
C PRO A 2 -16.36 24.88 12.37
N LEU A 3 -17.03 23.72 12.34
CA LEU A 3 -16.79 22.70 11.34
C LEU A 3 -17.14 23.18 9.93
N ALA A 4 -18.16 24.03 9.79
CA ALA A 4 -18.51 24.61 8.51
C ALA A 4 -17.39 25.55 8.00
N ALA A 5 -16.80 26.38 8.86
CA ALA A 5 -15.71 27.26 8.46
C ALA A 5 -14.47 26.46 8.02
N VAL A 6 -14.13 25.38 8.75
CA VAL A 6 -13.03 24.49 8.36
C VAL A 6 -13.34 23.75 7.07
N ALA A 7 -14.58 23.26 6.88
CA ALA A 7 -15.01 22.64 5.64
C ALA A 7 -14.91 23.59 4.45
N VAL A 8 -15.37 24.85 4.61
CA VAL A 8 -15.23 25.89 3.58
C VAL A 8 -13.75 26.15 3.27
N LEU A 9 -12.90 26.26 4.29
CA LEU A 9 -11.46 26.44 4.09
C LEU A 9 -10.84 25.27 3.31
N VAL A 10 -11.14 24.03 3.70
CA VAL A 10 -10.65 22.83 3.00
C VAL A 10 -11.15 22.79 1.55
N VAL A 11 -12.42 23.11 1.32
CA VAL A 11 -13.00 23.21 -0.03
C VAL A 11 -12.29 24.27 -0.86
N VAL A 12 -12.06 25.46 -0.31
CA VAL A 12 -11.36 26.55 -1.00
C VAL A 12 -9.93 26.14 -1.33
N LEU A 13 -9.19 25.58 -0.37
CA LEU A 13 -7.80 25.13 -0.57
C LEU A 13 -7.70 24.00 -1.60
N ALA A 14 -8.67 23.09 -1.63
CA ALA A 14 -8.71 22.00 -2.61
C ALA A 14 -9.10 22.51 -4.00
N ALA A 15 -10.10 23.39 -4.09
CA ALA A 15 -10.54 24.00 -5.35
C ALA A 15 -9.49 24.94 -5.95
N SER A 16 -8.68 25.60 -5.14
CA SER A 16 -7.56 26.44 -5.59
C SER A 16 -6.29 25.64 -5.93
N GLY A 17 -6.29 24.32 -5.74
CA GLY A 17 -5.12 23.46 -5.95
C GLY A 17 -4.02 23.64 -4.91
N THR A 18 -4.28 24.35 -3.81
CA THR A 18 -3.31 24.54 -2.72
C THR A 18 -3.06 23.25 -1.94
N ILE A 19 -4.08 22.41 -1.81
CA ILE A 19 -3.96 21.03 -1.34
C ILE A 19 -4.47 20.08 -2.43
N PRO A 20 -3.91 18.88 -2.57
CA PRO A 20 -4.38 17.91 -3.55
C PRO A 20 -5.83 17.48 -3.29
N VAL A 21 -6.50 17.00 -4.34
CA VAL A 21 -7.77 16.30 -4.22
C VAL A 21 -7.50 14.80 -4.26
N TRP A 22 -7.86 14.09 -3.20
CA TRP A 22 -7.77 12.63 -3.12
C TRP A 22 -8.83 12.11 -2.13
N PRO A 23 -9.13 10.80 -2.10
CA PRO A 23 -10.20 10.27 -1.26
C PRO A 23 -10.02 10.58 0.24
N GLY A 24 -8.78 10.68 0.72
CA GLY A 24 -8.46 11.04 2.10
C GLY A 24 -8.60 12.52 2.46
N LEU A 25 -8.95 13.40 1.51
CA LEU A 25 -9.24 14.83 1.77
C LEU A 25 -10.33 15.00 2.83
N LEU A 26 -11.30 14.08 2.84
CA LEU A 26 -12.44 14.06 3.76
C LEU A 26 -12.02 13.92 5.23
N HIS A 27 -10.82 13.39 5.48
CA HIS A 27 -10.27 13.21 6.81
C HIS A 27 -9.84 14.56 7.44
N LEU A 28 -9.63 15.62 6.66
CA LEU A 28 -9.26 16.95 7.21
C LEU A 28 -10.37 17.58 8.06
N VAL A 29 -11.62 17.14 7.93
CA VAL A 29 -12.77 17.59 8.72
C VAL A 29 -13.36 16.47 9.58
N ALA A 30 -12.65 15.34 9.68
CA ALA A 30 -13.02 14.21 10.50
C ALA A 30 -12.77 14.47 11.98
N LEU A 31 -13.35 13.64 12.85
CA LEU A 31 -12.99 13.56 14.26
C LEU A 31 -11.50 13.26 14.47
N PRO A 32 -10.88 13.85 15.50
CA PRO A 32 -9.54 13.47 15.89
C PRO A 32 -9.48 12.00 16.35
N PRO A 33 -8.35 11.30 16.13
CA PRO A 33 -7.08 11.79 15.58
C PRO A 33 -6.99 11.68 14.04
N LEU A 34 -8.10 11.41 13.34
CA LEU A 34 -8.08 11.20 11.89
C LEU A 34 -7.75 12.49 11.11
N ASP A 35 -8.08 13.65 11.69
CA ASP A 35 -7.69 14.96 11.20
C ASP A 35 -6.17 15.18 11.25
N GLN A 36 -5.53 14.88 12.38
CA GLN A 36 -4.08 14.94 12.55
C GLN A 36 -3.37 13.96 11.62
N PHE A 37 -3.95 12.78 11.38
CA PHE A 37 -3.44 11.84 10.38
C PHE A 37 -3.48 12.41 8.96
N ALA A 38 -4.57 13.08 8.58
CA ALA A 38 -4.68 13.75 7.29
C ALA A 38 -3.69 14.90 7.13
N ASP A 39 -3.53 15.73 8.18
CA ASP A 39 -2.57 16.82 8.20
C ASP A 39 -1.14 16.30 8.04
N LEU A 40 -0.75 15.28 8.80
CA LEU A 40 0.60 14.71 8.74
C LEU A 40 0.89 14.06 7.39
N ARG A 41 -0.07 13.37 6.77
CA ARG A 41 0.08 12.81 5.42
C ARG A 41 0.41 13.90 4.40
N LEU A 42 -0.30 15.04 4.45
CA LEU A 42 -0.01 16.19 3.59
C LEU A 42 1.37 16.79 3.88
N LEU A 43 1.65 17.10 5.14
CA LEU A 43 2.88 17.78 5.54
C LEU A 43 4.13 16.97 5.20
N LEU A 44 4.11 15.65 5.43
CA LEU A 44 5.26 14.79 5.17
C LEU A 44 5.62 14.72 3.68
N VAL A 45 4.62 14.69 2.79
CA VAL A 45 4.87 14.52 1.34
C VAL A 45 4.92 15.85 0.56
N ARG A 46 4.40 16.96 1.10
CA ARG A 46 4.34 18.25 0.40
C ARG A 46 5.35 19.29 0.89
N THR A 47 5.98 19.09 2.04
CA THR A 47 7.00 20.04 2.54
C THR A 47 8.34 19.81 1.85
N ALA A 48 8.99 20.92 1.49
CA ALA A 48 10.28 20.93 0.81
C ALA A 48 11.48 21.00 1.76
N SER A 49 11.26 21.35 3.03
CA SER A 49 12.32 21.44 4.04
C SER A 49 11.79 21.27 5.46
N TRP A 50 12.68 20.92 6.40
CA TRP A 50 12.36 20.80 7.82
C TRP A 50 11.81 22.10 8.44
N PRO A 51 12.37 23.29 8.20
CA PRO A 51 11.79 24.54 8.72
C PRO A 51 10.36 24.76 8.25
N GLN A 52 10.07 24.53 6.96
CA GLN A 52 8.72 24.65 6.42
C GLN A 52 7.76 23.66 7.09
N PHE A 53 8.18 22.40 7.27
CA PHE A 53 7.41 21.38 7.97
C PHE A 53 7.09 21.77 9.40
N LEU A 54 8.09 22.22 10.17
CA LEU A 54 7.90 22.59 11.57
C LEU A 54 6.97 23.80 11.73
N VAL A 55 7.10 24.82 10.87
CA VAL A 55 6.21 26.00 10.88
C VAL A 55 4.78 25.60 10.54
N LEU A 56 4.57 24.86 9.45
CA LEU A 56 3.22 24.43 9.06
C LEU A 56 2.60 23.47 10.08
N LEU A 57 3.38 22.55 10.65
CA LEU A 57 2.93 21.66 11.71
C LEU A 57 2.48 22.46 12.94
N ALA A 58 3.24 23.49 13.34
CA ALA A 58 2.88 24.35 14.45
C ALA A 58 1.57 25.11 14.17
N VAL A 59 1.43 25.72 12.99
CA VAL A 59 0.22 26.45 12.58
C VAL A 59 -1.00 25.54 12.59
N VAL A 60 -0.91 24.38 11.91
CA VAL A 60 -2.01 23.42 11.85
C VAL A 60 -2.35 22.88 13.24
N SER A 61 -1.36 22.57 14.07
CA SER A 61 -1.60 22.12 15.45
C SER A 61 -2.33 23.18 16.28
N VAL A 62 -1.98 24.47 16.17
CA VAL A 62 -2.70 25.55 16.85
C VAL A 62 -4.15 25.62 16.38
N VAL A 63 -4.39 25.55 15.07
CA VAL A 63 -5.75 25.56 14.50
C VAL A 63 -6.57 24.38 15.01
N ARG A 64 -6.00 23.16 15.02
CA ARG A 64 -6.67 21.94 15.52
C ARG A 64 -6.98 22.03 17.02
N VAL A 65 -6.04 22.52 17.82
CA VAL A 65 -6.24 22.74 19.26
C VAL A 65 -7.36 23.76 19.51
N MET A 66 -7.37 24.89 18.80
CA MET A 66 -8.41 25.90 18.91
C MET A 66 -9.77 25.38 18.46
N LEU A 67 -9.82 24.67 17.33
CA LEU A 67 -11.04 24.06 16.80
C LEU A 67 -11.64 23.08 17.81
N MET A 68 -10.83 22.16 18.34
CA MET A 68 -11.32 21.18 19.31
C MET A 68 -11.76 21.86 20.61
N ALA A 69 -11.00 22.82 21.13
CA ALA A 69 -11.42 23.59 22.31
C ALA A 69 -12.77 24.29 22.08
N TRP A 70 -12.95 24.91 20.90
CA TRP A 70 -14.21 25.57 20.57
C TRP A 70 -15.38 24.58 20.45
N LEU A 71 -15.16 23.38 19.89
CA LEU A 71 -16.14 22.30 19.86
C LEU A 71 -16.47 21.75 21.26
N LEU A 72 -15.55 21.83 22.21
CA LEU A 72 -15.78 21.53 23.63
C LEU A 72 -16.52 22.67 24.37
N GLY A 73 -16.97 23.71 23.66
CA GLY A 73 -17.82 24.77 24.16
C GLY A 73 -17.11 26.08 24.54
N GLY A 74 -15.85 26.31 24.11
CA GLY A 74 -15.19 27.61 24.28
C GLY A 74 -13.66 27.61 24.22
N LEU A 75 -13.06 28.79 24.12
CA LEU A 75 -11.60 28.99 24.00
C LEU A 75 -10.91 29.37 25.32
N ASP A 76 -11.32 28.76 26.43
CA ASP A 76 -10.65 28.99 27.71
C ASP A 76 -9.34 28.17 27.84
N ALA A 77 -8.46 28.61 28.74
CA ALA A 77 -7.15 28.00 28.96
C ALA A 77 -7.23 26.50 29.35
N ARG A 78 -8.31 26.08 30.02
CA ARG A 78 -8.48 24.68 30.43
C ARG A 78 -8.79 23.80 29.23
N ARG A 79 -9.72 24.22 28.36
CA ARG A 79 -10.07 23.51 27.13
C ARG A 79 -8.92 23.49 26.13
N LEU A 80 -8.23 24.62 25.96
CA LEU A 80 -7.03 24.70 25.11
C LEU A 80 -5.92 23.76 25.60
N ARG A 81 -5.63 23.75 26.91
CA ARG A 81 -4.63 22.84 27.49
C ARG A 81 -5.03 21.38 27.32
N PHE A 82 -6.30 21.04 27.56
CA PHE A 82 -6.79 19.69 27.32
C PHE A 82 -6.59 19.28 25.85
N ALA A 83 -6.94 20.16 24.92
CA ALA A 83 -6.83 19.90 23.51
C ALA A 83 -5.38 19.74 23.04
N ALA A 84 -4.49 20.62 23.49
CA ALA A 84 -3.06 20.50 23.24
C ALA A 84 -2.50 19.16 23.77
N MET A 85 -2.85 18.79 25.01
CA MET A 85 -2.40 17.51 25.59
C MET A 85 -2.92 16.29 24.84
N PHE A 86 -4.17 16.34 24.34
CA PHE A 86 -4.73 15.27 23.53
C PHE A 86 -3.94 15.10 22.23
N TYR A 87 -3.77 16.16 21.43
CA TYR A 87 -3.04 16.09 20.16
C TYR A 87 -1.56 15.75 20.36
N ALA A 88 -0.93 16.24 21.42
CA ALA A 88 0.44 15.86 21.78
C ALA A 88 0.56 14.37 22.13
N THR A 89 -0.43 13.81 22.84
CA THR A 89 -0.46 12.37 23.18
C THR A 89 -0.72 11.50 21.95
N ALA A 90 -1.60 11.94 21.05
CA ALA A 90 -1.91 11.24 19.82
C ALA A 90 -0.78 11.32 18.78
N PHE A 91 0.03 12.39 18.82
CA PHE A 91 1.03 12.70 17.80
C PHE A 91 1.97 11.55 17.48
N GLY A 92 2.58 10.92 18.49
CA GLY A 92 3.56 9.84 18.26
C GLY A 92 2.97 8.66 17.49
N PRO A 93 1.90 8.01 17.99
CA PRO A 93 1.22 6.93 17.28
C PRO A 93 0.68 7.32 15.90
N VAL A 94 0.14 8.53 15.74
CA VAL A 94 -0.37 9.01 14.44
C VAL A 94 0.78 9.25 13.45
N LEU A 95 1.91 9.81 13.91
CA LEU A 95 3.11 9.98 13.10
C LEU A 95 3.66 8.64 12.64
N LEU A 96 3.74 7.64 13.53
CA LEU A 96 4.16 6.28 13.17
C LEU A 96 3.24 5.66 12.11
N ALA A 97 1.92 5.80 12.27
CA ALA A 97 0.98 5.30 11.28
C ALA A 97 1.12 6.04 9.94
N THR A 98 1.33 7.35 9.98
CA THR A 98 1.53 8.17 8.76
C THR A 98 2.82 7.79 8.03
N LEU A 99 3.91 7.58 8.77
CA LEU A 99 5.18 7.14 8.20
C LEU A 99 5.08 5.72 7.62
N GLY A 100 4.38 4.82 8.29
CA GLY A 100 4.12 3.48 7.78
C GLY A 100 3.32 3.51 6.47
N ASP A 101 2.27 4.34 6.40
CA ASP A 101 1.47 4.53 5.17
C ASP A 101 2.32 5.13 4.04
N ALA A 102 3.03 6.23 4.30
CA ALA A 102 3.89 6.86 3.29
C ALA A 102 5.02 5.94 2.81
N THR A 103 5.63 5.18 3.73
CA THR A 103 6.62 4.15 3.37
C THR A 103 6.00 3.09 2.48
N ALA A 104 4.79 2.62 2.79
CA ALA A 104 4.12 1.60 1.99
C ALA A 104 3.87 2.05 0.54
N TYR A 105 3.49 3.31 0.32
CA TYR A 105 3.28 3.87 -1.03
C TYR A 105 4.59 4.19 -1.74
N ALA A 106 5.64 4.57 -1.01
CA ALA A 106 6.96 4.87 -1.59
C ALA A 106 7.75 3.61 -1.96
N THR A 107 7.61 2.54 -1.18
CA THR A 107 8.35 1.27 -1.37
C THR A 107 7.47 0.14 -1.92
N LEU A 108 6.19 0.43 -2.19
CA LEU A 108 5.20 -0.51 -2.68
C LEU A 108 5.06 -1.75 -1.78
N TYR A 109 5.08 -1.53 -0.46
CA TYR A 109 5.16 -2.57 0.55
C TYR A 109 3.85 -2.70 1.35
N SER A 110 2.97 -3.61 0.92
CA SER A 110 1.64 -3.81 1.53
C SER A 110 1.70 -4.24 3.01
N ARG A 111 2.80 -4.87 3.44
CA ARG A 111 3.03 -5.23 4.84
C ARG A 111 3.30 -4.03 5.75
N ALA A 112 3.65 -2.85 5.21
CA ALA A 112 3.66 -1.60 5.98
C ALA A 112 2.27 -0.93 5.97
N PHE A 113 1.54 -1.02 4.86
CA PHE A 113 0.21 -0.42 4.70
C PHE A 113 -0.81 -0.95 5.72
N TRP A 114 -1.00 -2.27 5.77
CA TRP A 114 -2.06 -2.86 6.60
C TRP A 114 -1.89 -2.60 8.11
N PRO A 115 -0.68 -2.71 8.68
CA PRO A 115 -0.44 -2.28 10.07
C PRO A 115 -0.66 -0.78 10.30
N ALA A 116 -0.27 0.09 9.36
CA ALA A 116 -0.49 1.53 9.46
C ALA A 116 -1.98 1.86 9.52
N VAL A 117 -2.78 1.32 8.59
CA VAL A 117 -4.25 1.48 8.59
C VAL A 117 -4.88 0.89 9.84
N GLY A 118 -4.44 -0.31 10.26
CA GLY A 118 -4.90 -0.94 11.50
C GLY A 118 -4.62 -0.08 12.74
N LEU A 119 -3.44 0.53 12.82
CA LEU A 119 -3.07 1.45 13.89
C LEU A 119 -3.95 2.71 13.89
N VAL A 120 -4.15 3.38 12.75
CA VAL A 120 -5.06 4.54 12.68
C VAL A 120 -6.48 4.15 13.06
N GLY A 121 -7.00 3.03 12.56
CA GLY A 121 -8.33 2.54 12.90
C GLY A 121 -8.49 2.32 14.41
N LEU A 122 -7.50 1.70 15.05
CA LEU A 122 -7.46 1.51 16.50
C LEU A 122 -7.43 2.86 17.24
N LEU A 123 -6.59 3.80 16.80
CA LEU A 123 -6.48 5.13 17.40
C LEU A 123 -7.80 5.91 17.27
N VAL A 124 -8.51 5.80 16.14
CA VAL A 124 -9.83 6.44 15.97
C VAL A 124 -10.84 5.88 16.98
N VAL A 125 -10.92 4.55 17.13
CA VAL A 125 -11.87 3.92 18.07
C VAL A 125 -11.53 4.24 19.53
N ILE A 126 -10.24 4.25 19.89
CA ILE A 126 -9.81 4.49 21.28
C ILE A 126 -9.82 5.98 21.64
N LEU A 127 -9.27 6.85 20.78
CA LEU A 127 -9.06 8.26 21.07
C LEU A 127 -10.20 9.16 20.61
N GLY A 128 -10.90 8.82 19.52
CA GLY A 128 -12.02 9.59 18.99
C GLY A 128 -13.12 9.97 19.99
N PRO A 129 -13.57 9.08 20.89
CA PRO A 129 -14.59 9.43 21.88
C PRO A 129 -14.04 10.26 23.05
N VAL A 130 -12.73 10.30 23.28
CA VAL A 130 -12.12 10.81 24.53
C VAL A 130 -12.41 12.28 24.80
N PRO A 131 -12.28 13.22 23.84
CA PRO A 131 -12.53 14.64 24.10
C PRO A 131 -13.94 14.91 24.61
N TRP A 132 -14.90 14.11 24.18
CA TRP A 132 -16.33 14.34 24.38
C TRP A 132 -16.89 13.75 25.69
N GLN A 133 -16.04 13.19 26.56
CA GLN A 133 -16.51 12.53 27.80
C GLN A 133 -16.64 13.48 29.01
N GLY A 134 -16.45 14.79 28.83
CA GLY A 134 -16.54 15.80 29.91
C GLY A 134 -15.35 15.80 30.89
N GLY A 135 -14.20 15.30 30.43
CA GLY A 135 -12.90 15.27 31.12
C GLY A 135 -12.34 16.63 31.51
N VAL A 136 -11.87 16.82 32.75
CA VAL A 136 -10.96 17.95 33.07
C VAL A 136 -9.50 17.60 32.77
N THR A 137 -9.17 16.30 32.71
CA THR A 137 -7.84 15.75 32.43
C THR A 137 -7.96 14.63 31.41
N LEU A 138 -6.90 14.43 30.60
CA LEU A 138 -6.87 13.39 29.56
C LEU A 138 -7.07 11.98 30.14
N ARG A 139 -6.35 11.65 31.23
CA ARG A 139 -6.50 10.36 31.93
C ARG A 139 -7.92 10.13 32.42
N GLY A 140 -8.56 11.15 32.99
CA GLY A 140 -9.94 11.06 33.46
C GLY A 140 -10.97 10.95 32.34
N ALA A 141 -10.71 11.58 31.19
CA ALA A 141 -11.52 11.45 29.98
C ALA A 141 -11.41 10.04 29.37
N MET A 142 -10.18 9.54 29.25
CA MET A 142 -9.88 8.19 28.76
C MET A 142 -10.56 7.11 29.64
N ALA A 143 -10.40 7.19 30.95
CA ALA A 143 -11.03 6.23 31.87
C ALA A 143 -12.57 6.25 31.76
N ARG A 144 -13.16 7.42 31.50
CA ARG A 144 -14.60 7.54 31.25
C ARG A 144 -15.01 6.96 29.91
N ALA A 145 -14.24 7.20 28.84
CA ALA A 145 -14.49 6.62 27.52
C ALA A 145 -14.53 5.09 27.61
N TRP A 146 -13.54 4.48 28.27
CA TRP A 146 -13.49 3.03 28.49
C TRP A 146 -14.68 2.50 29.29
N ARG A 147 -15.03 3.13 30.42
CA ARG A 147 -16.20 2.73 31.21
C ARG A 147 -17.52 2.84 30.43
N ARG A 148 -17.57 3.73 29.44
CA ARG A 148 -18.70 3.91 28.51
C ARG A 148 -18.53 3.12 27.21
N GLY A 149 -17.71 2.06 27.21
CA GLY A 149 -17.56 1.17 26.06
C GLY A 149 -17.03 1.85 24.80
N LEU A 150 -16.19 2.89 24.96
CA LEU A 150 -15.64 3.73 23.89
C LEU A 150 -16.70 4.38 22.99
N ARG A 151 -17.95 4.47 23.46
CA ARG A 151 -19.08 4.95 22.66
C ARG A 151 -19.17 4.23 21.31
N ILE A 152 -18.96 2.92 21.31
CA ILE A 152 -18.92 2.09 20.09
C ILE A 152 -20.21 2.21 19.27
N GLU A 153 -21.34 2.47 19.93
CA GLU A 153 -22.64 2.72 19.31
C GLU A 153 -22.68 3.97 18.43
N VAL A 154 -21.76 4.93 18.67
CA VAL A 154 -21.59 6.14 17.86
C VAL A 154 -20.38 5.98 16.92
N MET A 155 -19.29 5.42 17.42
CA MET A 155 -18.04 5.27 16.65
C MET A 155 -18.18 4.31 15.46
N VAL A 156 -18.91 3.20 15.59
CA VAL A 156 -19.08 2.24 14.48
C VAL A 156 -19.84 2.87 13.30
N PRO A 157 -21.02 3.49 13.49
CA PRO A 157 -21.70 4.21 12.41
C PRO A 157 -20.85 5.33 11.80
N TYR A 158 -20.12 6.08 12.63
CA TYR A 158 -19.24 7.14 12.16
C TYR A 158 -18.10 6.59 11.28
N CYS A 159 -17.39 5.54 11.74
CA CYS A 159 -16.35 4.88 10.95
C CYS A 159 -16.93 4.34 9.63
N ALA A 160 -18.12 3.72 9.66
CA ALA A 160 -18.78 3.26 8.44
C ALA A 160 -19.09 4.41 7.46
N ALA A 161 -19.52 5.57 7.97
CA ALA A 161 -19.75 6.76 7.15
C ALA A 161 -18.45 7.29 6.53
N VAL A 162 -17.36 7.38 7.30
CA VAL A 162 -16.05 7.80 6.79
C VAL A 162 -15.54 6.85 5.71
N LEU A 163 -15.65 5.54 5.94
CA LEU A 163 -15.28 4.52 4.95
C LEU A 163 -16.13 4.61 3.68
N GLY A 164 -17.45 4.78 3.82
CA GLY A 164 -18.37 4.90 2.69
C GLY A 164 -18.13 6.17 1.87
N LEU A 165 -17.89 7.31 2.53
CA LEU A 165 -17.56 8.55 1.86
C LEU A 165 -16.19 8.47 1.16
N GLY A 166 -15.20 7.84 1.79
CA GLY A 166 -13.89 7.58 1.18
C GLY A 166 -13.99 6.69 -0.06
N ALA A 167 -14.76 5.60 0.02
CA ALA A 167 -15.03 4.73 -1.12
C ALA A 167 -15.78 5.45 -2.26
N LEU A 168 -16.72 6.35 -1.93
CA LEU A 168 -17.41 7.17 -2.92
C LEU A 168 -16.46 8.17 -3.59
N ALA A 169 -15.57 8.80 -2.82
CA ALA A 169 -14.55 9.70 -3.35
C ALA A 169 -13.55 8.97 -4.27
N ASP A 170 -13.19 7.73 -3.94
CA ASP A 170 -12.34 6.87 -4.79
C ASP A 170 -13.02 6.54 -6.13
N ARG A 171 -14.31 6.20 -6.09
CA ARG A 171 -15.07 5.81 -7.30
C ARG A 171 -15.56 6.97 -8.14
N ALA A 172 -15.74 8.14 -7.54
CA ALA A 172 -16.17 9.35 -8.20
C ALA A 172 -15.28 10.54 -7.78
N PRO A 173 -14.01 10.60 -8.26
CA PRO A 173 -13.08 11.65 -7.86
C PRO A 173 -13.61 13.07 -8.07
N ALA A 174 -14.44 13.27 -9.11
CA ALA A 174 -15.07 14.53 -9.46
C ALA A 174 -15.96 15.14 -8.36
N VAL A 175 -16.52 14.32 -7.45
CA VAL A 175 -17.36 14.82 -6.35
C VAL A 175 -16.62 14.95 -5.02
N THR A 176 -15.34 14.58 -4.95
CA THR A 176 -14.55 14.53 -3.69
C THR A 176 -14.62 15.84 -2.91
N VAL A 177 -14.49 16.99 -3.58
CA VAL A 177 -14.56 18.31 -2.93
C VAL A 177 -15.96 18.57 -2.35
N LEU A 178 -17.03 18.15 -3.04
CA LEU A 178 -18.42 18.29 -2.57
C LEU A 178 -18.76 17.37 -1.40
N LEU A 179 -17.98 16.30 -1.19
CA LEU A 179 -18.14 15.40 -0.05
C LEU A 179 -17.52 15.97 1.24
N VAL A 180 -16.67 17.00 1.17
CA VAL A 180 -16.05 17.61 2.37
C VAL A 180 -17.11 18.17 3.34
N PRO A 181 -18.10 18.97 2.91
CA PRO A 181 -19.19 19.40 3.80
C PRO A 181 -19.99 18.23 4.39
N ILE A 182 -20.18 17.14 3.65
CA ILE A 182 -20.89 15.94 4.13
C ILE A 182 -20.08 15.23 5.22
N SER A 183 -18.76 15.09 5.03
CA SER A 183 -17.85 14.59 6.06
C SER A 183 -17.89 15.46 7.32
N ALA A 184 -17.87 16.79 7.16
CA ALA A 184 -17.99 17.72 8.29
C ALA A 184 -19.34 17.62 9.01
N ALA A 185 -20.43 17.39 8.28
CA ALA A 185 -21.75 17.14 8.86
C ALA A 185 -21.79 15.81 9.64
N ALA A 186 -21.20 14.74 9.10
CA ALA A 186 -21.06 13.47 9.81
C ALA A 186 -20.24 13.62 11.10
N THR A 187 -19.13 14.38 11.07
CA THR A 187 -18.34 14.74 12.25
C THR A 187 -19.19 15.51 13.26
N GLY A 188 -19.93 16.54 12.84
CA GLY A 188 -20.78 17.35 13.71
C GLY A 188 -21.91 16.54 14.36
N LEU A 189 -22.59 15.68 13.60
CA LEU A 189 -23.60 14.75 14.10
C LEU A 189 -23.01 13.78 15.13
N THR A 190 -21.78 13.32 14.89
CA THR A 190 -21.06 12.42 15.79
C THR A 190 -20.71 13.14 17.09
N VAL A 191 -20.14 14.36 17.04
CA VAL A 191 -19.88 15.17 18.24
C VAL A 191 -21.17 15.36 19.05
N TRP A 192 -22.27 15.73 18.39
CA TRP A 192 -23.56 15.90 19.07
C TRP A 192 -24.09 14.60 19.68
N ALA A 193 -23.93 13.46 18.99
CA ALA A 193 -24.33 12.15 19.53
C ALA A 193 -23.45 11.73 20.73
N MET A 194 -22.19 12.17 20.79
CA MET A 194 -21.29 11.90 21.90
C MET A 194 -21.72 12.57 23.22
N ASP A 195 -22.51 13.65 23.16
CA ASP A 195 -23.04 14.33 24.35
C ASP A 195 -24.29 13.62 24.92
N ARG A 196 -24.91 12.72 24.16
CA ARG A 196 -26.08 11.97 24.61
C ARG A 196 -25.71 10.88 25.62
N ALA A 197 -26.71 10.48 26.42
CA ALA A 197 -26.57 9.36 27.34
C ALA A 197 -26.14 8.09 26.59
N PRO A 198 -25.13 7.35 27.10
CA PRO A 198 -24.71 6.10 26.50
C PRO A 198 -25.83 5.04 26.59
N LEU A 199 -25.70 3.98 25.81
CA LEU A 199 -26.52 2.78 25.98
C LEU A 199 -26.45 2.25 27.43
N THR A 200 -27.50 1.56 27.86
CA THR A 200 -27.60 0.98 29.22
C THR A 200 -26.52 -0.08 29.51
N ARG A 201 -25.98 -0.74 28.46
CA ARG A 201 -24.93 -1.77 28.57
C ARG A 201 -23.79 -1.57 27.55
N PRO A 202 -22.95 -0.52 27.72
CA PRO A 202 -22.00 -0.11 26.70
C PRO A 202 -20.82 -1.09 26.56
N VAL A 203 -20.38 -1.73 27.65
CA VAL A 203 -19.30 -2.73 27.62
C VAL A 203 -19.73 -3.98 26.85
N THR A 204 -20.99 -4.40 26.99
CA THR A 204 -21.54 -5.54 26.24
C THR A 204 -21.59 -5.23 24.75
N ALA A 205 -21.98 -4.02 24.36
CA ALA A 205 -21.95 -3.59 22.96
C ALA A 205 -20.52 -3.63 22.39
N LEU A 206 -19.53 -3.14 23.14
CA LEU A 206 -18.12 -3.20 22.75
C LEU A 206 -17.66 -4.66 22.57
N ALA A 207 -17.97 -5.54 23.52
CA ALA A 207 -17.64 -6.95 23.43
C ALA A 207 -18.30 -7.62 22.20
N ALA A 208 -19.57 -7.30 21.92
CA ALA A 208 -20.28 -7.82 20.75
C ALA A 208 -19.61 -7.40 19.43
N VAL A 209 -19.19 -6.13 19.32
CA VAL A 209 -18.46 -5.63 18.15
C VAL A 209 -17.10 -6.33 18.01
N LEU A 210 -16.36 -6.52 19.10
CA LEU A 210 -15.09 -7.27 19.07
C LEU A 210 -15.28 -8.72 18.62
N VAL A 211 -16.33 -9.40 19.11
CA VAL A 211 -16.67 -10.76 18.70
C VAL A 211 -17.04 -10.79 17.21
N ALA A 212 -17.85 -9.84 16.73
CA ALA A 212 -18.20 -9.75 15.32
C ALA A 212 -16.98 -9.50 14.42
N LEU A 213 -16.08 -8.58 14.80
CA LEU A 213 -14.82 -8.33 14.09
C LEU A 213 -13.92 -9.57 14.07
N THR A 214 -13.82 -10.28 15.19
CA THR A 214 -13.05 -11.53 15.29
C THR A 214 -13.66 -12.60 14.39
N ALA A 215 -14.98 -12.81 14.42
CA ALA A 215 -15.68 -13.77 13.57
C ALA A 215 -15.49 -13.44 12.09
N MET A 216 -15.65 -12.17 11.69
CA MET A 216 -15.39 -11.71 10.32
C MET A 216 -13.95 -11.97 9.89
N SER A 217 -12.98 -11.76 10.79
CA SER A 217 -11.56 -12.01 10.52
C SER A 217 -11.28 -13.50 10.31
N VAL A 218 -11.87 -14.37 11.15
CA VAL A 218 -11.78 -15.83 11.01
C VAL A 218 -12.40 -16.28 9.68
N VAL A 219 -13.61 -15.82 9.35
CA VAL A 219 -14.27 -16.13 8.06
C VAL A 219 -13.42 -15.64 6.89
N PHE A 220 -12.87 -14.43 6.97
CA PHE A 220 -12.00 -13.89 5.93
C PHE A 220 -10.78 -14.78 5.69
N VAL A 221 -10.12 -15.25 6.75
CA VAL A 221 -8.95 -16.16 6.65
C VAL A 221 -9.35 -17.54 6.13
N GLN A 222 -10.45 -18.12 6.61
CA GLN A 222 -10.89 -19.45 6.19
C GLN A 222 -11.32 -19.49 4.72
N THR A 223 -11.99 -18.44 4.23
CA THR A 223 -12.41 -18.31 2.83
C THR A 223 -11.29 -17.92 1.86
N ARG A 224 -10.05 -17.79 2.34
CA ARG A 224 -8.87 -17.55 1.48
C ARG A 224 -8.41 -18.80 0.74
N ARG A 225 -8.81 -20.00 1.21
CA ARG A 225 -8.38 -21.27 0.61
C ARG A 225 -8.85 -21.34 -0.85
N TYR A 226 -7.94 -21.76 -1.70
CA TYR A 226 -8.16 -22.07 -3.10
C TYR A 226 -7.82 -23.55 -3.27
N ASP A 227 -8.63 -24.28 -4.02
CA ASP A 227 -8.37 -25.69 -4.28
C ASP A 227 -7.14 -25.82 -5.18
N ASP A 228 -6.35 -26.88 -4.98
CA ASP A 228 -5.17 -27.12 -5.80
C ASP A 228 -5.59 -27.36 -7.26
N PRO A 229 -5.06 -26.60 -8.24
CA PRO A 229 -5.44 -26.79 -9.63
C PRO A 229 -4.85 -28.09 -10.19
N GLU A 230 -5.50 -28.59 -11.24
CA GLU A 230 -4.95 -29.66 -12.08
C GLU A 230 -3.61 -29.24 -12.68
N THR A 231 -2.70 -30.20 -12.84
CA THR A 231 -1.43 -29.99 -13.54
C THR A 231 -1.67 -29.54 -14.97
N GLY A 232 -0.90 -28.55 -15.41
CA GLY A 232 -0.93 -28.03 -16.77
C GLY A 232 -0.47 -29.03 -17.81
N SER A 233 -0.79 -28.75 -19.07
CA SER A 233 -0.28 -29.55 -20.19
C SER A 233 1.24 -29.43 -20.28
N PRO A 234 1.96 -30.47 -20.75
CA PRO A 234 3.41 -30.37 -20.97
C PRO A 234 3.76 -29.18 -21.86
N GLN A 235 4.70 -28.36 -21.42
CA GLN A 235 5.11 -27.14 -22.11
C GLN A 235 6.35 -27.37 -22.98
N ALA A 236 6.41 -26.71 -24.13
CA ALA A 236 7.59 -26.69 -24.98
C ALA A 236 8.56 -25.57 -24.58
N GLY A 237 9.83 -25.70 -24.97
CA GLY A 237 10.83 -24.64 -24.80
C GLY A 237 11.34 -24.51 -23.36
N SER A 238 11.56 -23.27 -22.91
CA SER A 238 12.19 -22.97 -21.62
C SER A 238 11.34 -22.04 -20.74
N LEU A 239 11.42 -22.25 -19.43
CA LEU A 239 10.90 -21.37 -18.39
C LEU A 239 12.06 -20.65 -17.71
N PHE A 240 12.03 -19.31 -17.69
CA PHE A 240 13.03 -18.47 -17.05
C PHE A 240 12.41 -17.72 -15.87
N ILE A 241 12.89 -18.00 -14.67
CA ILE A 241 12.30 -17.51 -13.41
C ILE A 241 13.12 -16.35 -12.86
N MET A 242 12.45 -15.25 -12.51
CA MET A 242 13.08 -14.07 -11.93
C MET A 242 12.42 -13.69 -10.60
N SER A 243 13.22 -13.66 -9.53
CA SER A 243 12.77 -13.24 -8.20
C SER A 243 12.95 -11.73 -8.01
N GLY A 244 12.11 -11.09 -7.18
CA GLY A 244 12.17 -9.64 -6.94
C GLY A 244 13.35 -9.14 -6.11
N ILE A 245 13.27 -7.85 -5.72
CA ILE A 245 14.28 -7.14 -4.92
C ILE A 245 14.56 -7.83 -3.57
N ASN A 246 15.79 -7.71 -3.08
CA ASN A 246 16.29 -8.34 -1.84
C ASN A 246 16.24 -9.88 -1.82
N SER A 247 16.06 -10.51 -2.98
CA SER A 247 16.19 -11.96 -3.11
C SER A 247 17.67 -12.37 -3.14
N ARG A 248 17.91 -13.69 -3.09
CA ARG A 248 19.23 -14.28 -3.30
C ARG A 248 19.10 -15.60 -4.04
N SER A 249 20.20 -16.09 -4.60
CA SER A 249 20.25 -17.37 -5.31
C SER A 249 19.48 -18.47 -4.58
N GLY A 250 18.51 -19.09 -5.26
CA GLY A 250 17.74 -20.22 -4.74
C GLY A 250 16.84 -19.93 -3.54
N GLN A 251 16.62 -18.66 -3.19
CA GLN A 251 15.68 -18.27 -2.13
C GLN A 251 14.64 -17.27 -2.61
N GLY A 252 13.48 -17.31 -1.97
CA GLY A 252 12.32 -16.50 -2.33
C GLY A 252 11.17 -17.38 -2.81
N SER A 253 9.96 -16.83 -2.78
CA SER A 253 8.76 -17.57 -3.19
C SER A 253 8.75 -17.92 -4.66
N MET A 254 9.26 -17.04 -5.52
CA MET A 254 9.31 -17.31 -6.95
C MET A 254 10.19 -18.53 -7.29
N HIS A 255 11.28 -18.75 -6.55
CA HIS A 255 12.10 -19.96 -6.70
C HIS A 255 11.36 -21.25 -6.30
N ARG A 256 10.41 -21.15 -5.37
CA ARG A 256 9.55 -22.24 -4.86
C ARG A 256 8.28 -22.48 -5.68
N ALA A 257 8.09 -21.76 -6.79
CA ALA A 257 6.95 -22.02 -7.67
C ALA A 257 6.96 -23.48 -8.15
N ASP A 258 5.79 -24.11 -8.22
CA ASP A 258 5.66 -25.52 -8.62
C ASP A 258 5.74 -25.63 -10.15
N VAL A 259 6.96 -25.59 -10.68
CA VAL A 259 7.22 -25.58 -12.13
C VAL A 259 6.72 -26.84 -12.83
N HIS A 260 6.69 -27.97 -12.13
CA HIS A 260 6.15 -29.23 -12.65
C HIS A 260 4.64 -29.14 -12.84
N ARG A 261 3.95 -28.49 -11.90
CA ARG A 261 2.51 -28.22 -12.05
C ARG A 261 2.20 -27.29 -13.22
N LEU A 262 3.13 -26.39 -13.57
CA LEU A 262 3.03 -25.56 -14.77
C LEU A 262 3.32 -26.32 -16.07
N GLY A 263 3.69 -27.60 -16.01
CA GLY A 263 3.96 -28.46 -17.16
C GLY A 263 5.41 -28.43 -17.66
N TYR A 264 6.35 -27.92 -16.87
CA TYR A 264 7.78 -27.90 -17.20
C TYR A 264 8.57 -28.98 -16.46
N GLU A 265 9.57 -29.54 -17.14
CA GLU A 265 10.60 -30.39 -16.57
C GLU A 265 11.83 -29.59 -16.11
N CYS A 266 12.60 -30.11 -15.16
CA CYS A 266 13.70 -29.35 -14.55
C CYS A 266 14.87 -29.05 -15.49
N ASP A 267 14.97 -29.68 -16.66
CA ASP A 267 15.92 -29.33 -17.71
C ASP A 267 15.46 -28.15 -18.57
N GLN A 268 14.18 -27.80 -18.53
CA GLN A 268 13.60 -26.63 -19.21
C GLN A 268 13.63 -25.37 -18.33
N VAL A 269 13.96 -25.49 -17.05
CA VAL A 269 13.85 -24.40 -16.06
C VAL A 269 15.19 -23.75 -15.78
N TYR A 270 15.22 -22.42 -15.88
CA TYR A 270 16.37 -21.57 -15.66
C TYR A 270 16.02 -20.44 -14.69
N TYR A 271 17.01 -19.92 -13.98
CA TYR A 271 16.84 -18.88 -12.96
C TYR A 271 17.76 -17.70 -13.23
N PHE A 272 17.21 -16.49 -13.16
CA PHE A 272 17.97 -15.26 -13.36
C PHE A 272 18.97 -15.02 -12.23
N SER A 273 20.16 -14.56 -12.59
CA SER A 273 21.14 -14.02 -11.65
C SER A 273 21.35 -12.53 -11.84
N TYR A 274 21.15 -11.77 -10.76
CA TYR A 274 21.51 -10.34 -10.70
C TYR A 274 23.03 -10.10 -10.62
N ALA A 275 23.82 -11.15 -10.34
CA ALA A 275 25.28 -11.09 -10.40
C ALA A 275 25.82 -11.34 -11.82
N GLY A 276 24.98 -11.83 -12.74
CA GLY A 276 25.30 -12.08 -14.15
C GLY A 276 25.48 -13.55 -14.50
N PRO A 277 26.04 -13.87 -15.68
CA PRO A 277 26.22 -15.26 -16.14
C PRO A 277 27.19 -16.05 -15.25
N GLY A 278 27.09 -17.38 -15.29
CA GLY A 278 27.94 -18.28 -14.51
C GLY A 278 27.49 -19.74 -14.62
N ASP A 279 28.23 -20.63 -13.96
CA ASP A 279 28.09 -22.09 -14.12
C ASP A 279 27.08 -22.74 -13.14
N GLY A 280 26.30 -21.93 -12.42
CA GLY A 280 25.25 -22.41 -11.53
C GLY A 280 25.29 -21.80 -10.12
N GLN A 281 24.22 -22.09 -9.38
CA GLN A 281 23.97 -21.50 -8.06
C GLN A 281 23.48 -22.57 -7.08
N PRO A 282 23.61 -22.36 -5.75
CA PRO A 282 23.02 -23.27 -4.78
C PRO A 282 21.50 -23.37 -4.96
N GLN A 283 20.97 -24.59 -5.10
CA GLN A 283 19.53 -24.84 -5.25
C GLN A 283 18.70 -24.26 -4.10
N ARG A 284 19.09 -24.57 -2.86
CA ARG A 284 18.39 -24.15 -1.63
C ARG A 284 16.90 -24.48 -1.68
N ASP A 285 16.02 -23.48 -1.77
CA ASP A 285 14.58 -23.64 -1.77
C ASP A 285 14.01 -23.78 -3.19
N SER A 286 14.83 -23.69 -4.26
CA SER A 286 14.31 -23.77 -5.61
C SER A 286 13.82 -25.17 -5.97
N THR A 287 12.70 -25.24 -6.69
CA THR A 287 12.08 -26.50 -7.13
C THR A 287 13.04 -27.32 -7.99
N CYS A 288 13.74 -26.68 -8.94
CA CYS A 288 14.72 -27.31 -9.81
C CYS A 288 16.15 -26.87 -9.51
N PRO A 289 17.18 -27.67 -9.87
CA PRO A 289 18.59 -27.29 -9.75
C PRO A 289 18.91 -26.04 -10.58
N ILE A 290 19.72 -25.12 -10.02
CA ILE A 290 20.12 -23.89 -10.70
C ILE A 290 21.44 -24.11 -11.44
N ARG A 291 21.37 -24.34 -12.74
CA ARG A 291 22.51 -24.78 -13.58
C ARG A 291 23.25 -23.64 -14.28
N SER A 292 22.79 -22.40 -14.11
CA SER A 292 23.34 -21.21 -14.77
C SER A 292 23.30 -19.99 -13.86
N GLY A 293 24.05 -18.96 -14.26
CA GLY A 293 24.15 -17.68 -13.54
C GLY A 293 25.15 -17.75 -12.39
N ALA A 294 25.79 -16.63 -12.10
CA ALA A 294 26.64 -16.47 -10.94
C ALA A 294 25.81 -16.47 -9.65
N ARG A 295 26.40 -16.86 -8.53
CA ARG A 295 25.75 -16.70 -7.22
C ARG A 295 25.53 -15.20 -6.95
N TYR A 296 24.31 -14.84 -6.55
CA TYR A 296 23.94 -13.48 -6.19
C TYR A 296 23.35 -13.40 -4.77
N GLU A 297 23.54 -12.25 -4.15
CA GLU A 297 23.08 -11.87 -2.81
C GLU A 297 22.12 -10.65 -2.91
N PRO A 298 21.43 -10.27 -1.82
CA PRO A 298 20.45 -9.18 -1.86
C PRO A 298 20.98 -7.85 -2.43
N ALA A 299 22.26 -7.55 -2.19
CA ALA A 299 22.91 -6.35 -2.71
C ALA A 299 22.99 -6.32 -4.25
N ASP A 300 23.04 -7.48 -4.92
CA ASP A 300 23.08 -7.54 -6.38
C ASP A 300 21.75 -7.07 -7.00
N THR A 301 20.63 -7.24 -6.28
CA THR A 301 19.31 -6.74 -6.72
C THR A 301 19.19 -5.21 -6.66
N GLN A 302 20.17 -4.55 -6.05
CA GLN A 302 20.19 -3.10 -5.82
C GLN A 302 21.04 -2.35 -6.85
N ARG A 303 21.68 -3.07 -7.78
CA ARG A 303 22.50 -2.54 -8.88
C ARG A 303 21.68 -1.65 -9.84
N PRO A 304 22.31 -0.82 -10.70
CA PRO A 304 21.57 0.02 -11.65
C PRO A 304 20.62 -0.79 -12.55
N VAL A 305 19.41 -0.27 -12.82
CA VAL A 305 18.36 -0.98 -13.60
C VAL A 305 18.87 -1.37 -14.98
N GLU A 306 19.53 -0.44 -15.68
CA GLU A 306 20.12 -0.64 -17.01
C GLU A 306 21.07 -1.86 -17.07
N GLU A 307 21.84 -2.05 -16.01
CA GLU A 307 22.75 -3.17 -15.89
C GLU A 307 21.98 -4.49 -15.70
N GLN A 308 20.94 -4.48 -14.87
CA GLN A 308 20.08 -5.64 -14.66
C GLN A 308 19.33 -6.04 -15.95
N VAL A 309 18.85 -5.06 -16.73
CA VAL A 309 18.25 -5.26 -18.06
C VAL A 309 19.25 -5.92 -19.01
N SER A 310 20.51 -5.46 -19.01
CA SER A 310 21.58 -6.02 -19.84
C SER A 310 21.91 -7.46 -19.44
N LEU A 311 22.03 -7.74 -18.14
CA LEU A 311 22.27 -9.09 -17.61
C LEU A 311 21.12 -10.05 -17.92
N PHE A 312 19.88 -9.55 -17.92
CA PHE A 312 18.71 -10.34 -18.31
C PHE A 312 18.79 -10.74 -19.78
N ALA A 313 19.04 -9.79 -20.68
CA ALA A 313 19.18 -10.05 -22.10
C ALA A 313 20.29 -11.07 -22.42
N GLU A 314 21.44 -10.94 -21.75
CA GLU A 314 22.59 -11.86 -21.89
C GLU A 314 22.23 -13.30 -21.48
N GLN A 315 21.52 -13.46 -20.36
CA GLN A 315 21.25 -14.79 -19.79
C GLN A 315 20.16 -15.57 -20.55
N ILE A 316 19.31 -14.91 -21.33
CA ILE A 316 18.23 -15.59 -22.06
C ILE A 316 18.55 -15.91 -23.52
N VAL A 317 19.62 -15.33 -24.09
CA VAL A 317 19.87 -15.32 -25.54
C VAL A 317 19.97 -16.71 -26.18
N ASN A 318 20.46 -17.70 -25.41
CA ASN A 318 20.70 -19.07 -25.89
C ASN A 318 19.65 -20.07 -25.39
N LEU A 319 18.58 -19.62 -24.74
CA LEU A 319 17.54 -20.51 -24.23
C LEU A 319 16.63 -21.01 -25.35
N GLN A 320 16.10 -22.21 -25.17
CA GLN A 320 15.25 -22.84 -26.17
C GLN A 320 13.88 -22.14 -26.21
N ARG A 321 13.40 -21.86 -27.44
CA ARG A 321 12.07 -21.28 -27.65
C ARG A 321 10.98 -22.37 -27.78
N PRO A 322 9.72 -22.07 -27.42
CA PRO A 322 9.23 -20.80 -26.87
C PRO A 322 9.78 -20.51 -25.47
N LEU A 323 10.16 -19.26 -25.23
CA LEU A 323 10.70 -18.80 -23.96
C LEU A 323 9.60 -18.12 -23.15
N THR A 324 9.26 -18.71 -22.02
CA THR A 324 8.38 -18.11 -21.01
C THR A 324 9.22 -17.51 -19.90
N VAL A 325 9.00 -16.24 -19.57
CA VAL A 325 9.65 -15.56 -18.45
C VAL A 325 8.61 -15.26 -17.39
N ALA A 326 8.84 -15.75 -16.17
CA ALA A 326 8.00 -15.48 -15.02
C ALA A 326 8.76 -14.58 -14.04
N ALA A 327 8.32 -13.33 -13.94
CA ALA A 327 9.04 -12.27 -13.25
C ALA A 327 8.23 -11.71 -12.08
N HIS A 328 8.78 -11.82 -10.87
CA HIS A 328 8.12 -11.42 -9.63
C HIS A 328 8.53 -10.03 -9.14
N SER A 329 7.54 -9.21 -8.78
CA SER A 329 7.72 -7.88 -8.18
C SER A 329 8.61 -6.99 -9.05
N HIS A 330 9.67 -6.40 -8.49
CA HIS A 330 10.70 -5.63 -9.19
C HIS A 330 11.17 -6.28 -10.51
N ALA A 331 11.38 -7.59 -10.54
CA ALA A 331 11.92 -8.27 -11.73
C ALA A 331 11.03 -8.11 -12.97
N ALA A 332 9.73 -7.87 -12.77
CA ALA A 332 8.78 -7.64 -13.84
C ALA A 332 9.10 -6.36 -14.63
N TRP A 333 9.57 -5.30 -13.97
CA TRP A 333 9.99 -4.08 -14.65
C TRP A 333 11.26 -4.30 -15.48
N ILE A 334 12.22 -5.08 -14.96
CA ILE A 334 13.45 -5.43 -15.68
C ILE A 334 13.13 -6.23 -16.96
N ALA A 335 12.31 -7.27 -16.83
CA ALA A 335 11.90 -8.11 -17.96
C ALA A 335 11.09 -7.31 -18.99
N TRP A 336 10.15 -6.47 -18.55
CA TRP A 336 9.36 -5.61 -19.42
C TRP A 336 10.25 -4.64 -20.19
N GLU A 337 11.10 -3.88 -19.51
CA GLU A 337 11.99 -2.90 -20.13
C GLU A 337 12.90 -3.54 -21.18
N ALA A 338 13.48 -4.71 -20.87
CA ALA A 338 14.33 -5.43 -21.82
C ALA A 338 13.59 -5.86 -23.10
N VAL A 339 12.34 -6.31 -22.97
CA VAL A 339 11.54 -6.78 -24.11
C VAL A 339 10.98 -5.59 -24.91
N ALA A 340 10.45 -4.57 -24.23
CA ALA A 340 9.90 -3.36 -24.84
C ALA A 340 10.97 -2.59 -25.64
N THR A 341 12.19 -2.53 -25.13
CA THR A 341 13.34 -1.87 -25.81
C THR A 341 14.02 -2.76 -26.85
N GLY A 342 13.52 -3.97 -27.10
CA GLY A 342 14.05 -4.89 -28.11
C GLY A 342 15.40 -5.54 -27.78
N ARG A 343 15.88 -5.41 -26.54
CA ARG A 343 17.13 -6.03 -26.06
C ARG A 343 16.98 -7.52 -25.79
N ALA A 344 15.76 -7.95 -25.47
CA ALA A 344 15.40 -9.33 -25.18
C ALA A 344 14.26 -9.81 -26.10
N ARG A 345 14.27 -11.09 -26.46
CA ARG A 345 13.16 -11.75 -27.19
C ARG A 345 12.55 -12.83 -26.31
N VAL A 346 11.26 -12.72 -26.04
CA VAL A 346 10.48 -13.59 -25.16
C VAL A 346 9.16 -13.89 -25.84
N ASP A 347 8.63 -15.11 -25.70
CA ASP A 347 7.34 -15.50 -26.26
C ASP A 347 6.19 -15.20 -25.29
N VAL A 348 6.43 -15.41 -23.99
CA VAL A 348 5.44 -15.25 -22.95
C VAL A 348 6.04 -14.53 -21.73
N LEU A 349 5.39 -13.46 -21.27
CA LEU A 349 5.70 -12.79 -20.00
C LEU A 349 4.60 -13.06 -18.97
N VAL A 350 4.98 -13.63 -17.83
CA VAL A 350 4.12 -13.78 -16.65
C VAL A 350 4.62 -12.81 -15.59
N LEU A 351 3.90 -11.71 -15.42
CA LEU A 351 4.20 -10.65 -14.45
C LEU A 351 3.50 -10.99 -13.13
N VAL A 352 4.30 -11.29 -12.12
CA VAL A 352 3.80 -11.78 -10.82
C VAL A 352 3.91 -10.67 -9.79
N GLY A 353 2.80 -10.08 -9.39
CA GLY A 353 2.75 -9.00 -8.40
C GLY A 353 3.44 -7.72 -8.87
N VAL A 354 3.46 -7.45 -10.17
CA VAL A 354 3.98 -6.17 -10.68
C VAL A 354 3.10 -5.02 -10.21
N PHE A 355 3.72 -3.88 -9.88
CA PHE A 355 3.00 -2.65 -9.63
C PHE A 355 2.95 -1.83 -10.93
N PRO A 356 1.74 -1.48 -11.43
CA PRO A 356 1.59 -0.60 -12.59
C PRO A 356 2.13 0.80 -12.35
N GLU A 357 2.26 1.20 -11.09
CA GLU A 357 2.55 2.57 -10.72
C GLU A 357 3.42 2.74 -9.48
N THR A 358 4.17 3.84 -9.48
CA THR A 358 4.88 4.40 -8.32
C THR A 358 4.16 5.68 -7.89
N PRO A 359 3.23 5.65 -6.93
CA PRO A 359 2.36 6.79 -6.59
C PRO A 359 3.09 7.88 -5.77
N LEU A 360 4.11 7.49 -5.01
CA LEU A 360 4.89 8.40 -4.16
C LEU A 360 6.38 8.16 -4.39
N GLY A 361 7.12 9.24 -4.65
CA GLY A 361 8.58 9.23 -4.69
C GLY A 361 9.19 9.86 -3.44
N PHE A 362 10.52 9.81 -3.36
CA PHE A 362 11.29 10.45 -2.28
C PHE A 362 12.55 11.10 -2.87
N PRO A 363 12.81 12.40 -2.58
CA PRO A 363 13.94 13.11 -3.15
C PRO A 363 15.28 12.54 -2.66
N PRO A 364 16.39 12.75 -3.39
CA PRO A 364 17.74 12.42 -2.91
C PRO A 364 18.04 13.15 -1.60
N PRO A 365 19.09 12.72 -0.86
CA PRO A 365 19.56 13.50 0.27
C PRO A 365 19.95 14.92 -0.20
N ASP A 366 19.72 15.89 0.67
CA ASP A 366 20.13 17.28 0.55
C ASP A 366 19.52 18.06 -0.61
N VAL A 367 18.39 17.59 -1.13
CA VAL A 367 17.61 18.35 -2.11
C VAL A 367 16.27 18.81 -1.54
N ASP A 368 16.11 20.12 -1.43
CA ASP A 368 14.90 20.77 -0.93
C ASP A 368 13.79 20.71 -1.99
N ARG A 369 12.99 19.66 -1.93
CA ARG A 369 11.82 19.44 -2.80
C ARG A 369 10.69 18.80 -2.00
N PRO A 370 9.42 18.92 -2.44
CA PRO A 370 8.30 18.23 -1.79
C PRO A 370 8.62 16.76 -1.48
N GLY A 371 8.39 16.36 -0.23
CA GLY A 371 8.71 15.02 0.27
C GLY A 371 10.08 14.91 0.95
N ARG A 372 10.82 16.02 1.12
CA ARG A 372 12.11 16.07 1.81
C ARG A 372 12.05 15.43 3.20
N VAL A 373 11.09 15.85 4.02
CA VAL A 373 10.94 15.38 5.41
C VAL A 373 10.62 13.88 5.46
N PHE A 374 9.70 13.41 4.60
CA PHE A 374 9.44 11.98 4.48
C PHE A 374 10.68 11.20 4.05
N GLY A 375 11.40 11.66 3.02
CA GLY A 375 12.62 11.01 2.54
C GLY A 375 13.71 10.90 3.61
N ASP A 376 13.90 11.93 4.44
CA ASP A 376 14.83 11.89 5.56
C ASP A 376 14.39 10.91 6.65
N LEU A 377 13.10 10.91 7.01
CA LEU A 377 12.55 9.97 7.98
C LEU A 377 12.64 8.51 7.49
N LEU A 378 12.43 8.28 6.20
CA LEU A 378 12.59 6.96 5.56
C LEU A 378 14.04 6.47 5.67
N ARG A 379 15.02 7.34 5.40
CA ARG A 379 16.46 7.03 5.56
C ARG A 379 16.82 6.73 7.01
N TRP A 380 16.32 7.53 7.96
CA TRP A 380 16.57 7.29 9.38
C TRP A 380 15.94 5.99 9.88
N ALA A 381 14.83 5.56 9.28
CA ALA A 381 14.16 4.31 9.61
C ALA A 381 14.79 3.06 8.97
N ALA A 382 15.54 3.22 7.86
CA ALA A 382 16.13 2.10 7.11
C ALA A 382 16.96 1.11 7.97
N PRO A 383 17.84 1.56 8.90
CA PRO A 383 18.59 0.63 9.76
C PRO A 383 17.70 -0.19 10.71
N VAL A 384 16.53 0.33 11.07
CA VAL A 384 15.57 -0.35 11.95
C VAL A 384 14.75 -1.37 11.14
N THR A 385 14.43 -1.07 9.89
CA THR A 385 13.69 -2.01 9.02
C THR A 385 14.47 -3.29 8.71
N ASP A 386 15.80 -3.19 8.70
CA ASP A 386 16.74 -4.30 8.52
C ASP A 386 16.63 -5.37 9.62
N VAL A 387 16.26 -4.96 10.82
CA VAL A 387 16.19 -5.86 11.99
C VAL A 387 14.86 -6.59 12.07
N VAL A 388 13.78 -6.00 11.54
CA VAL A 388 12.43 -6.45 11.91
C VAL A 388 11.68 -7.11 10.75
N PHE A 389 11.73 -6.63 9.48
CA PHE A 389 10.89 -7.24 8.42
C PHE A 389 11.31 -7.07 6.95
N PHE A 390 12.19 -6.13 6.56
CA PHE A 390 12.54 -5.87 5.15
C PHE A 390 13.81 -5.02 5.04
N HIS A 391 14.85 -5.51 4.35
CA HIS A 391 16.04 -4.72 4.07
C HIS A 391 15.74 -3.73 2.95
N PHE A 392 15.72 -2.43 3.21
CA PHE A 392 15.51 -1.43 2.18
C PHE A 392 16.39 -0.24 2.41
N ASP A 393 17.31 -0.04 1.48
CA ASP A 393 18.12 1.17 1.40
C ASP A 393 17.53 2.07 0.29
N PRO A 394 16.95 3.23 0.64
CA PRO A 394 16.36 4.15 -0.33
C PRO A 394 17.39 4.76 -1.30
N ASP A 395 18.68 4.72 -0.96
CA ASP A 395 19.72 5.40 -1.73
C ASP A 395 20.47 4.46 -2.68
N THR A 396 20.06 3.20 -2.81
CA THR A 396 20.59 2.29 -3.84
C THR A 396 20.21 2.73 -5.25
N PRO A 397 21.04 2.43 -6.27
CA PRO A 397 20.73 2.76 -7.66
C PRO A 397 19.34 2.29 -8.12
N ALA A 398 18.98 1.03 -7.84
CA ALA A 398 17.67 0.48 -8.19
C ALA A 398 16.51 1.21 -7.50
N ALA A 399 16.60 1.44 -6.18
CA ALA A 399 15.56 2.13 -5.42
C ALA A 399 15.36 3.56 -5.94
N ARG A 400 16.45 4.29 -6.21
CA ARG A 400 16.38 5.66 -6.75
C ARG A 400 15.71 5.72 -8.13
N GLN A 401 16.03 4.77 -9.02
CA GLN A 401 15.50 4.74 -10.39
C GLN A 401 14.04 4.28 -10.45
N LEU A 402 13.69 3.21 -9.71
CA LEU A 402 12.36 2.59 -9.77
C LEU A 402 11.33 3.24 -8.83
N LEU A 403 11.77 3.76 -7.68
CA LEU A 403 10.89 4.20 -6.58
C LEU A 403 11.13 5.65 -6.15
N GLY A 404 12.32 6.20 -6.41
CA GLY A 404 12.69 7.55 -6.00
C GLY A 404 11.87 8.66 -6.68
N THR A 405 11.25 8.36 -7.82
CA THR A 405 10.41 9.30 -8.58
C THR A 405 9.01 8.71 -8.76
N ALA A 406 7.98 9.49 -8.41
CA ALA A 406 6.62 9.08 -8.71
C ALA A 406 6.42 9.01 -10.23
N GLY A 407 5.75 7.96 -10.72
CA GLY A 407 5.59 7.75 -12.15
C GLY A 407 6.60 6.78 -12.79
N SER A 408 7.68 6.37 -12.10
CA SER A 408 8.72 5.52 -12.70
C SER A 408 8.19 4.20 -13.24
N ALA A 409 7.35 3.48 -12.49
CA ALA A 409 6.77 2.22 -12.97
C ALA A 409 5.85 2.42 -14.18
N GLN A 410 5.05 3.50 -14.19
CA GLN A 410 4.20 3.86 -15.32
C GLN A 410 5.02 4.18 -16.58
N ALA A 411 6.16 4.84 -16.42
CA ALA A 411 7.05 5.14 -17.54
C ALA A 411 7.62 3.85 -18.16
N ILE A 412 8.05 2.89 -17.35
CA ILE A 412 8.57 1.60 -17.84
C ILE A 412 7.46 0.77 -18.50
N LEU A 413 6.32 0.61 -17.82
CA LEU A 413 5.21 -0.23 -18.29
C LEU A 413 4.37 0.44 -19.39
N GLY A 414 4.56 1.73 -19.62
CA GLY A 414 3.95 2.47 -20.72
C GLY A 414 4.65 2.26 -22.06
N GLU A 415 5.88 1.73 -22.07
CA GLU A 415 6.57 1.34 -23.30
C GLU A 415 5.91 0.09 -23.91
N PRO A 416 5.48 0.13 -25.18
CA PRO A 416 4.74 -0.95 -25.80
C PRO A 416 5.62 -2.18 -26.01
N LEU A 417 5.06 -3.36 -25.71
CA LEU A 417 5.69 -4.63 -26.04
C LEU A 417 5.48 -4.98 -27.53
N PRO A 418 6.38 -5.78 -28.14
CA PRO A 418 6.15 -6.34 -29.47
C PRO A 418 4.86 -7.16 -29.49
N GLY A 419 4.03 -7.02 -30.54
CA GLY A 419 2.70 -7.63 -30.61
C GLY A 419 2.64 -9.16 -30.65
N GLU A 420 3.81 -9.81 -30.79
CA GLU A 420 3.94 -11.27 -30.74
C GLU A 420 4.11 -11.79 -29.30
N VAL A 421 4.40 -10.92 -28.33
CA VAL A 421 4.63 -11.29 -26.93
C VAL A 421 3.30 -11.43 -26.20
N ARG A 422 3.04 -12.63 -25.69
CA ARG A 422 1.86 -12.90 -24.87
C ARG A 422 2.12 -12.49 -23.43
N VAL A 423 1.18 -11.82 -22.78
CA VAL A 423 1.41 -11.29 -21.43
C VAL A 423 0.26 -11.57 -20.47
N LEU A 424 0.62 -12.13 -19.32
CA LEU A 424 -0.25 -12.33 -18.18
C LEU A 424 0.24 -11.50 -17.00
N SER A 425 -0.62 -10.64 -16.45
CA SER A 425 -0.37 -9.94 -15.18
C SER A 425 -1.24 -10.53 -14.07
N ILE A 426 -0.61 -10.99 -12.98
CA ILE A 426 -1.31 -11.51 -11.79
C ILE A 426 -0.93 -10.63 -10.60
N THR A 427 -1.92 -10.06 -9.91
CA THR A 427 -1.70 -9.17 -8.76
C THR A 427 -2.17 -9.81 -7.45
N SER A 428 -1.55 -9.46 -6.33
CA SER A 428 -2.06 -9.82 -5.01
C SER A 428 -3.11 -8.81 -4.53
N ALA A 429 -4.24 -9.32 -4.02
CA ALA A 429 -5.32 -8.50 -3.49
C ALA A 429 -4.86 -7.62 -2.29
N ALA A 430 -3.79 -8.02 -1.60
CA ALA A 430 -3.21 -7.26 -0.50
C ALA A 430 -2.46 -6.00 -0.96
N ASP A 431 -2.05 -5.94 -2.22
CA ASP A 431 -1.29 -4.82 -2.81
C ASP A 431 -2.19 -3.77 -3.47
N LEU A 432 -3.44 -4.12 -3.78
CA LEU A 432 -4.39 -3.25 -4.47
C LEU A 432 -4.57 -1.85 -3.85
N PRO A 433 -4.54 -1.65 -2.52
CA PRO A 433 -4.61 -0.30 -1.96
C PRO A 433 -3.47 0.61 -2.44
N LEU A 434 -2.28 0.06 -2.73
CA LEU A 434 -1.10 0.78 -3.19
C LEU A 434 -1.12 1.11 -4.68
N MET A 435 -2.21 0.75 -5.38
CA MET A 435 -2.45 1.00 -6.81
C MET A 435 -3.68 1.91 -6.96
N PRO A 436 -3.61 3.20 -6.57
CA PRO A 436 -4.74 4.12 -6.61
C PRO A 436 -5.43 4.25 -7.98
N HIS A 437 -4.69 4.18 -9.10
CA HIS A 437 -5.25 4.26 -10.46
C HIS A 437 -5.64 2.90 -11.04
N GLY A 438 -5.44 1.81 -10.28
CA GLY A 438 -5.84 0.47 -10.65
C GLY A 438 -4.66 -0.46 -10.93
N TRP A 439 -4.98 -1.75 -10.96
CA TRP A 439 -3.99 -2.83 -11.07
C TRP A 439 -3.84 -3.40 -12.48
N ARG A 440 -4.73 -2.99 -13.41
CA ARG A 440 -4.78 -3.54 -14.77
C ARG A 440 -3.73 -2.88 -15.66
N LEU A 441 -3.07 -3.70 -16.46
CA LEU A 441 -2.16 -3.28 -17.53
C LEU A 441 -2.82 -3.45 -18.90
N ASP A 442 -2.33 -2.76 -19.91
CA ASP A 442 -2.74 -2.97 -21.31
C ASP A 442 -2.00 -4.18 -21.89
N VAL A 443 -2.49 -5.38 -21.57
CA VAL A 443 -1.87 -6.68 -21.86
C VAL A 443 -2.93 -7.71 -22.23
N GLU A 444 -2.52 -8.83 -22.85
CA GLU A 444 -3.42 -9.92 -23.27
C GLU A 444 -4.33 -10.38 -22.12
N ARG A 445 -3.78 -10.57 -20.91
CA ARG A 445 -4.56 -11.01 -19.76
C ARG A 445 -4.15 -10.35 -18.45
N ASN A 446 -5.15 -9.84 -17.74
CA ASN A 446 -5.05 -9.42 -16.35
C ASN A 446 -5.82 -10.43 -15.48
N GLY A 447 -5.09 -11.29 -14.77
CA GLY A 447 -5.66 -12.32 -13.89
C GLY A 447 -6.42 -11.72 -12.72
N CYS A 448 -7.38 -12.46 -12.16
CA CYS A 448 -8.14 -11.95 -11.03
C CYS A 448 -7.24 -11.75 -9.79
N PRO A 449 -7.32 -10.63 -9.05
CA PRO A 449 -6.43 -10.42 -7.91
C PRO A 449 -6.51 -11.57 -6.91
N VAL A 450 -5.35 -12.17 -6.64
CA VAL A 450 -5.26 -13.37 -5.83
C VAL A 450 -5.31 -12.97 -4.36
N ARG A 451 -6.13 -13.65 -3.55
CA ARG A 451 -6.12 -13.46 -2.09
C ARG A 451 -4.87 -14.12 -1.50
N ALA A 452 -3.71 -13.55 -1.80
CA ALA A 452 -2.41 -13.92 -1.25
C ALA A 452 -1.66 -12.67 -0.80
N ALA A 453 -0.69 -12.85 0.11
CA ALA A 453 0.29 -11.80 0.35
C ALA A 453 1.22 -11.70 -0.87
N HIS A 454 1.76 -10.51 -1.15
CA HIS A 454 2.73 -10.27 -2.23
C HIS A 454 3.85 -11.33 -2.28
N SER A 455 4.44 -11.62 -1.13
CA SER A 455 5.53 -12.59 -0.98
C SER A 455 5.08 -14.04 -1.18
N SER A 456 3.80 -14.36 -1.08
CA SER A 456 3.27 -15.72 -1.18
C SER A 456 2.53 -15.97 -2.49
N LEU A 457 2.42 -14.93 -3.34
CA LEU A 457 1.72 -15.01 -4.62
C LEU A 457 2.29 -16.11 -5.53
N PRO A 458 3.63 -16.24 -5.72
CA PRO A 458 4.18 -17.26 -6.62
C PRO A 458 4.02 -18.72 -6.18
N THR A 459 3.59 -18.96 -4.93
CA THR A 459 3.41 -20.31 -4.38
C THR A 459 1.95 -20.56 -4.00
N SER A 460 1.02 -19.83 -4.61
CA SER A 460 -0.40 -19.97 -4.33
C SER A 460 -1.09 -20.77 -5.42
N ALA A 461 -1.98 -21.68 -5.05
CA ALA A 461 -2.76 -22.48 -5.99
C ALA A 461 -3.50 -21.64 -7.04
N ALA A 462 -3.98 -20.44 -6.66
CA ALA A 462 -4.62 -19.52 -7.60
C ALA A 462 -3.65 -18.88 -8.61
N PHE A 463 -2.38 -18.70 -8.25
CA PHE A 463 -1.35 -18.29 -9.19
C PHE A 463 -1.08 -19.42 -10.20
N ASP A 464 -0.91 -20.65 -9.72
CA ASP A 464 -0.70 -21.81 -10.60
C ASP A 464 -1.88 -21.97 -11.58
N ASP A 465 -3.13 -21.90 -11.09
CA ASP A 465 -4.33 -22.02 -11.93
C ASP A 465 -4.39 -20.95 -13.04
N GLU A 466 -4.12 -19.68 -12.71
CA GLU A 466 -4.09 -18.58 -13.69
C GLU A 466 -3.00 -18.77 -14.74
N VAL A 467 -1.78 -19.13 -14.32
CA VAL A 467 -0.66 -19.37 -15.25
C VAL A 467 -0.95 -20.56 -16.15
N ILE A 468 -1.40 -21.68 -15.59
CA ILE A 468 -1.71 -22.88 -16.36
C ILE A 468 -2.80 -22.57 -17.39
N ARG A 469 -3.91 -21.93 -16.99
CA ARG A 469 -4.99 -21.58 -17.91
C ARG A 469 -4.51 -20.64 -19.01
N PHE A 470 -3.61 -19.72 -18.70
CA PHE A 470 -3.04 -18.82 -19.70
C PHE A 470 -2.12 -19.52 -20.70
N LEU A 471 -1.22 -20.38 -20.22
CA LEU A 471 -0.32 -21.18 -21.06
C LEU A 471 -1.11 -22.16 -21.94
N ASP A 472 -2.14 -22.80 -21.39
CA ASP A 472 -3.02 -23.74 -22.09
C ASP A 472 -4.12 -23.05 -22.95
N HIS A 473 -4.09 -21.72 -23.11
CA HIS A 473 -5.09 -20.95 -23.85
C HIS A 473 -6.54 -21.14 -23.38
N ARG A 474 -6.74 -21.46 -22.10
CA ARG A 474 -8.05 -21.58 -21.45
C ARG A 474 -8.54 -20.22 -20.96
N ASP A 475 -9.86 -20.05 -20.85
CA ASP A 475 -10.47 -18.84 -20.29
C ASP A 475 -10.01 -18.58 -18.85
N PRO A 476 -9.89 -17.32 -18.40
CA PRO A 476 -9.54 -17.01 -17.01
C PRO A 476 -10.63 -17.48 -16.01
N PRO A 477 -10.30 -17.68 -14.73
CA PRO A 477 -11.29 -17.94 -13.70
C PRO A 477 -12.20 -16.71 -13.49
N PRO A 478 -13.45 -16.90 -12.99
CA PRO A 478 -14.36 -15.80 -12.72
C PRO A 478 -13.78 -14.81 -11.70
N CYS A 479 -13.89 -13.51 -11.99
CA CYS A 479 -13.44 -12.46 -11.07
C CYS A 479 -14.62 -11.70 -10.47
N PRO A 480 -15.03 -12.01 -9.20
CA PRO A 480 -16.16 -11.34 -8.58
C PRO A 480 -15.82 -9.87 -8.29
N MET A 481 -16.80 -8.98 -8.44
CA MET A 481 -16.62 -7.54 -8.16
C MET A 481 -16.13 -7.27 -6.74
N SER A 482 -16.47 -8.13 -5.78
CA SER A 482 -16.04 -8.03 -4.38
C SER A 482 -14.53 -8.12 -4.19
N ARG A 483 -13.78 -8.59 -5.20
CA ARG A 483 -12.34 -8.79 -5.11
C ARG A 483 -11.56 -7.51 -4.80
N ASP A 484 -12.03 -6.38 -5.31
CA ASP A 484 -11.34 -5.10 -5.18
C ASP A 484 -11.90 -4.23 -4.04
N TRP A 485 -13.01 -4.64 -3.40
CA TRP A 485 -13.73 -3.77 -2.44
C TRP A 485 -12.88 -3.37 -1.25
N GLY A 486 -12.03 -4.28 -0.76
CA GLY A 486 -11.10 -3.98 0.33
C GLY A 486 -10.15 -2.83 -0.01
N ALA A 487 -9.70 -2.74 -1.27
CA ALA A 487 -8.84 -1.64 -1.71
C ALA A 487 -9.59 -0.32 -1.78
N ILE A 488 -10.76 -0.32 -2.42
CA ILE A 488 -11.60 0.89 -2.58
C ILE A 488 -11.98 1.51 -1.24
N VAL A 489 -12.30 0.68 -0.24
CA VAL A 489 -12.62 1.16 1.12
C VAL A 489 -11.39 1.75 1.82
N MET A 490 -10.19 1.22 1.56
CA MET A 490 -8.98 1.57 2.30
C MET A 490 -8.13 2.65 1.62
N ARG A 491 -8.31 2.94 0.33
CA ARG A 491 -7.55 3.97 -0.40
C ARG A 491 -7.67 5.38 0.17
N ALA A 492 -8.77 5.71 0.86
CA ALA A 492 -8.90 6.97 1.58
C ALA A 492 -7.88 7.16 2.72
N PHE A 493 -7.30 6.06 3.22
CA PHE A 493 -6.21 6.12 4.20
C PHE A 493 -4.84 6.31 3.59
N GLY A 494 -4.69 6.11 2.27
CA GLY A 494 -3.42 6.27 1.57
C GLY A 494 -2.92 7.70 1.47
N VAL A 495 -1.77 7.86 0.81
CA VAL A 495 -1.11 9.15 0.68
C VAL A 495 -1.77 10.07 -0.37
N PRO A 496 -1.70 11.40 -0.19
CA PRO A 496 -2.11 12.32 -1.24
C PRO A 496 -1.18 12.20 -2.46
N PRO A 497 -1.70 12.42 -3.68
CA PRO A 497 -0.91 12.32 -4.90
C PRO A 497 0.27 13.31 -4.88
N SER A 498 1.37 12.87 -5.46
CA SER A 498 2.63 13.62 -5.57
C SER A 498 2.60 14.70 -6.67
N GLY A 499 1.66 14.62 -7.62
CA GLY A 499 1.45 15.58 -8.70
C GLY A 499 0.21 16.46 -8.54
N SER A 500 0.35 17.73 -8.93
CA SER A 500 -0.72 18.66 -9.33
C SER A 500 -0.08 19.69 -10.25
#